data_AF-A0A973UEG7-F1
#
_entry.id   AF-A0A973UEG7-F1
#
_cell.length_a   1.000
_cell.length_b   1.000
_cell.length_c   1.000
_cell.angle_alpha   90.00
_cell.angle_beta   90.00
_cell.angle_gamma   90.00
#
_symmetry.space_group_name_H-M   'P 1'
#
loop_
_entity.id
_entity.type
_entity.pdbx_description
1 polymer ?
#
loop_
_entity_poly.entity_id
_entity_poly.type
_entity_poly.pdbx_seq_one_letter_code
_entity_poly.pdbx_strand_id
1 'polypeptide(L)'
;MSTQADHGNELIPRPEPTPDALRAALAIVAPGRLDEMKARKDEAFAKAVEWQSLSPVMGWVLVWARDIEIARRPDLSARYAWAQNHLEHEDPAIAQEALRELSTVLDEAMKAVRE
;
A
#
# COMPACT_ATOMS: atom_id res chain seq x y z
N MET A 1 7.19 21.73 -19.53
CA MET A 1 8.10 20.60 -19.76
C MET A 1 8.08 19.72 -18.52
N SER A 2 7.29 18.64 -18.52
CA SER A 2 7.40 17.63 -17.46
C SER A 2 8.30 16.52 -17.97
N THR A 3 9.47 16.39 -17.36
CA THR A 3 10.30 15.18 -17.44
C THR A 3 9.53 14.08 -16.73
N GLN A 4 8.72 13.34 -17.47
CA GLN A 4 8.21 12.05 -17.01
C GLN A 4 9.44 11.14 -17.02
N ALA A 5 10.01 10.90 -15.85
CA ALA A 5 11.08 9.93 -15.73
C ALA A 5 10.51 8.58 -16.18
N ASP A 6 11.30 7.85 -16.98
CA ASP A 6 10.96 6.50 -17.41
C ASP A 6 11.01 5.59 -16.18
N HIS A 7 9.86 5.42 -15.53
CA HIS A 7 9.71 4.54 -14.37
C HIS A 7 9.45 3.08 -14.79
N GLY A 8 9.77 2.72 -16.04
CA GLY A 8 9.53 1.39 -16.57
C GLY A 8 8.05 1.04 -16.61
N ASN A 9 7.69 -0.12 -16.04
CA ASN A 9 6.30 -0.60 -16.00
C ASN A 9 5.47 0.00 -14.84
N GLU A 10 6.03 0.94 -14.08
CA GLU A 10 5.37 1.55 -12.93
C GLU A 10 4.44 2.69 -13.36
N LEU A 11 3.25 2.78 -12.77
CA LEU A 11 2.23 3.79 -13.13
C LEU A 11 2.63 5.21 -12.73
N ILE A 12 3.35 5.36 -11.62
CA ILE A 12 3.85 6.62 -11.08
C ILE A 12 5.21 6.41 -10.40
N PRO A 13 6.05 7.46 -10.27
CA PRO A 13 7.21 7.41 -9.39
C PRO A 13 6.81 7.01 -7.97
N ARG A 14 7.75 6.38 -7.25
CA ARG A 14 7.58 6.18 -5.81
C ARG A 14 7.38 7.55 -5.13
N PRO A 15 6.30 7.74 -4.36
CA PRO A 15 6.09 8.99 -3.64
C PRO A 15 7.01 9.07 -2.42
N GLU A 16 7.33 10.31 -2.04
CA GLU A 16 7.92 10.58 -0.72
C GLU A 16 7.02 10.07 0.41
N PRO A 17 7.57 9.57 1.54
CA PRO A 17 6.80 9.04 2.66
C PRO A 17 6.19 10.17 3.53
N THR A 18 5.47 11.09 2.89
CA THR A 18 4.76 12.19 3.54
C THR A 18 3.25 12.08 3.29
N PRO A 19 2.39 12.52 4.22
CA PRO A 19 0.94 12.40 4.06
C PRO A 19 0.39 12.98 2.74
N ASP A 20 0.91 14.14 2.32
CA ASP A 20 0.44 14.82 1.11
C ASP A 20 0.91 14.13 -0.17
N ALA A 21 2.16 13.66 -0.22
CA ALA A 21 2.68 12.92 -1.37
C ALA A 21 1.96 11.57 -1.53
N LEU A 22 1.73 10.85 -0.42
CA LEU A 22 0.97 9.60 -0.42
C LEU A 22 -0.48 9.82 -0.89
N ARG A 23 -1.13 10.89 -0.44
CA ARG A 23 -2.49 11.24 -0.89
C ARG A 23 -2.54 11.55 -2.39
N ALA A 24 -1.56 12.32 -2.89
CA ALA A 24 -1.48 12.65 -4.31
C ALA A 24 -1.25 11.41 -5.17
N ALA A 25 -0.36 10.50 -4.74
CA ALA A 25 -0.14 9.23 -5.40
C ALA A 25 -1.38 8.33 -5.40
N LEU A 26 -2.05 8.21 -4.24
CA LEU A 26 -3.26 7.39 -4.11
C LEU A 26 -4.40 7.86 -5.02
N ALA A 27 -4.53 9.18 -5.19
CA ALA A 27 -5.52 9.75 -6.11
C ALA A 27 -5.33 9.32 -7.57
N ILE A 28 -4.11 8.91 -7.96
CA ILE A 28 -3.80 8.41 -9.29
C ILE A 28 -4.02 6.89 -9.36
N VAL A 29 -3.45 6.13 -8.42
CA VAL A 29 -3.39 4.66 -8.52
C VAL A 29 -4.62 3.94 -7.95
N ALA A 30 -5.34 4.54 -7.00
CA ALA A 30 -6.52 3.94 -6.38
C ALA A 30 -7.46 5.03 -5.79
N PRO A 31 -8.06 5.90 -6.64
CA PRO A 31 -8.84 7.05 -6.19
C PRO A 31 -10.02 6.69 -5.27
N GLY A 32 -10.62 5.52 -5.45
CA GLY A 32 -11.72 5.03 -4.59
C GLY A 32 -11.33 4.77 -3.12
N ARG A 33 -10.04 4.80 -2.78
CA ARG A 33 -9.52 4.58 -1.41
C ARG A 33 -9.18 5.88 -0.66
N LEU A 34 -9.44 7.06 -1.24
CA LEU A 34 -9.10 8.33 -0.59
C LEU A 34 -9.85 8.57 0.73
N ASP A 35 -11.12 8.17 0.80
CA ASP A 35 -11.93 8.30 2.02
C ASP A 35 -11.45 7.34 3.12
N GLU A 36 -11.08 6.11 2.75
CA GLU A 36 -10.44 5.12 3.65
C GLU A 36 -9.12 5.67 4.21
N MET A 37 -8.29 6.27 3.36
CA MET A 37 -7.02 6.89 3.77
C MET A 37 -7.23 7.99 4.79
N LYS A 38 -8.22 8.86 4.55
CA LYS A 38 -8.56 9.95 5.46
C LYS A 38 -9.07 9.41 6.80
N ALA A 39 -10.02 8.47 6.80
CA ALA A 39 -10.56 7.89 8.02
C ALA A 39 -9.45 7.26 8.89
N ARG A 40 -8.58 6.43 8.29
CA ARG A 40 -7.45 5.81 9.00
C ARG A 40 -6.41 6.82 9.48
N LYS A 41 -6.26 7.96 8.80
CA LYS A 41 -5.37 9.04 9.25
C LYS A 41 -5.92 9.65 10.53
N ASP A 42 -7.21 9.95 10.55
CA ASP A 42 -7.88 10.54 11.71
C ASP A 42 -7.83 9.59 12.92
N GLU A 43 -7.99 8.28 12.70
CA GLU A 43 -7.76 7.24 13.73
C GLU A 43 -6.32 7.22 14.25
N ALA A 44 -5.32 7.34 13.36
CA ALA A 44 -3.92 7.35 13.74
C ALA A 44 -3.57 8.57 14.60
N PHE A 45 -4.14 9.74 14.28
CA PHE A 45 -3.99 10.94 15.12
C PHE A 45 -4.66 10.78 16.48
N ALA A 46 -5.88 10.22 16.53
CA ALA A 46 -6.55 9.95 17.80
C ALA A 46 -5.73 9.02 18.69
N LYS A 47 -5.22 7.92 18.14
CA LYS A 47 -4.33 6.97 18.85
C LYS A 47 -3.02 7.61 19.28
N ALA A 48 -2.46 8.52 18.48
CA ALA A 48 -1.21 9.19 18.84
C ALA A 48 -1.36 10.08 20.07
N VAL A 49 -2.51 10.76 20.19
CA VAL A 49 -2.85 11.54 21.40
C VAL A 49 -3.08 10.62 22.59
N GLU A 50 -3.92 9.59 22.41
CA GLU A 50 -4.26 8.62 23.47
C GLU A 50 -3.01 7.93 24.03
N TRP A 51 -2.11 7.49 23.16
CA TRP A 51 -0.92 6.74 23.53
C TRP A 51 0.29 7.64 23.81
N GLN A 52 0.14 8.96 23.64
CA GLN A 52 1.22 9.94 23.74
C GLN A 52 2.46 9.55 22.92
N SER A 53 2.22 9.06 21.70
CA SER A 53 3.26 8.47 20.85
C SER A 53 3.02 8.76 19.38
N LEU A 54 4.08 9.01 18.62
CA LEU A 54 4.00 9.18 17.17
C LEU A 54 3.94 7.85 16.40
N SER A 55 4.13 6.71 17.07
CA SER A 55 4.13 5.40 16.43
C SER A 55 2.87 5.09 15.59
N PRO A 56 1.64 5.47 16.00
CA PRO A 56 0.44 5.27 15.16
C PRO A 56 0.50 6.04 13.84
N VAL A 57 1.00 7.29 13.85
CA VAL A 57 1.16 8.11 12.65
C VAL A 57 2.23 7.52 11.74
N MET A 58 3.37 7.11 12.30
CA MET A 58 4.42 6.44 11.52
C MET A 58 3.94 5.13 10.90
N GLY A 59 3.16 4.34 11.64
CA GLY A 59 2.53 3.12 11.14
C GLY A 59 1.56 3.41 10.00
N TRP A 60 0.75 4.46 10.11
CA TRP A 60 -0.15 4.90 9.04
C TRP A 60 0.61 5.28 7.77
N VAL A 61 1.72 6.03 7.88
CA VAL A 61 2.58 6.37 6.73
C VAL A 61 3.10 5.11 6.06
N LEU A 62 3.64 4.15 6.83
CA LEU A 62 4.22 2.91 6.30
C LEU A 62 3.18 2.04 5.59
N VAL A 63 1.98 1.90 6.18
CA VAL A 63 0.89 1.12 5.58
C VAL A 63 0.49 1.70 4.23
N TRP A 64 0.29 3.02 4.14
CA TRP A 64 -0.10 3.66 2.88
C TRP A 64 1.02 3.69 1.85
N ALA A 65 2.27 3.88 2.27
CA ALA A 65 3.41 3.76 1.37
C ALA A 65 3.49 2.36 0.74
N ARG A 66 3.29 1.29 1.52
CA ARG A 66 3.24 -0.10 1.02
C ARG A 66 2.08 -0.34 0.08
N ASP A 67 0.88 0.06 0.46
CA ASP A 67 -0.31 -0.14 -0.36
C ASP A 67 -0.20 0.60 -1.71
N ILE A 68 0.41 1.79 -1.72
CA ILE A 68 0.71 2.54 -2.94
C ILE A 68 1.83 1.88 -3.75
N GLU A 69 2.86 1.35 -3.10
CA GLU A 69 3.93 0.58 -3.76
C GLU A 69 3.37 -0.63 -4.52
N ILE A 70 2.38 -1.34 -3.94
CA ILE A 70 1.66 -2.42 -4.62
C ILE A 70 0.85 -1.86 -5.80
N ALA A 71 0.08 -0.80 -5.60
CA ALA A 71 -0.83 -0.27 -6.61
C ALA A 71 -0.10 0.37 -7.81
N ARG A 72 1.06 1.01 -7.59
CA ARG A 72 1.85 1.64 -8.67
C ARG A 72 2.56 0.61 -9.55
N ARG A 73 2.66 -0.66 -9.15
CA ARG A 73 3.35 -1.75 -9.86
C ARG A 73 2.32 -2.77 -10.40
N PRO A 74 1.99 -2.76 -11.70
CA PRO A 74 0.94 -3.62 -12.25
C PRO A 74 1.15 -5.13 -12.01
N ASP A 75 2.39 -5.61 -12.05
CA ASP A 75 2.74 -7.00 -11.73
C ASP A 75 2.38 -7.35 -10.29
N LEU A 76 2.74 -6.46 -9.35
CA LEU A 76 2.56 -6.66 -7.93
C LEU A 76 1.08 -6.53 -7.54
N SER A 77 0.38 -5.57 -8.15
CA SER A 77 -1.06 -5.37 -7.99
C SER A 77 -1.86 -6.59 -8.45
N ALA A 78 -1.52 -7.19 -9.60
CA ALA A 78 -2.19 -8.39 -10.10
C ALA A 78 -2.02 -9.59 -9.16
N ARG A 79 -0.79 -9.80 -8.66
CA ARG A 79 -0.49 -10.85 -7.67
C ARG A 79 -1.23 -10.62 -6.35
N TYR A 80 -1.25 -9.38 -5.86
CA TYR A 80 -1.98 -9.00 -4.65
C TYR A 80 -3.49 -9.24 -4.76
N ALA A 81 -4.08 -8.89 -5.90
CA ALA A 81 -5.51 -9.10 -6.16
C ALA A 81 -5.85 -10.59 -6.28
N TRP A 82 -5.02 -11.36 -6.99
CA TRP A 82 -5.17 -12.81 -7.08
C TRP A 82 -5.12 -13.44 -5.68
N ALA A 83 -4.11 -13.11 -4.88
CA ALA A 83 -3.94 -13.67 -3.54
C ALA A 83 -5.15 -13.36 -2.64
N GLN A 84 -5.61 -12.10 -2.59
CA GLN A 84 -6.79 -11.74 -1.80
C GLN A 84 -8.05 -12.50 -2.22
N ASN A 85 -8.30 -12.65 -3.52
CA ASN A 85 -9.48 -13.33 -4.03
C ASN A 85 -9.51 -14.85 -3.73
N HIS A 86 -8.37 -15.44 -3.34
CA HIS A 86 -8.22 -16.88 -3.12
C HIS A 86 -7.96 -17.27 -1.66
N LEU A 87 -7.89 -16.33 -0.72
CA LEU A 87 -7.67 -16.63 0.71
C LEU A 87 -8.73 -17.55 1.32
N GLU A 88 -9.98 -17.40 0.87
CA GLU A 88 -11.13 -18.17 1.37
C GLU A 88 -11.55 -19.27 0.40
N HIS A 89 -10.66 -19.68 -0.51
CA HIS A 89 -10.96 -20.71 -1.50
C HIS A 89 -11.26 -22.07 -0.82
N GLU A 90 -12.25 -22.79 -1.34
CA GLU A 90 -12.70 -24.07 -0.76
C GLU A 90 -11.61 -25.14 -0.75
N ASP A 91 -10.77 -25.16 -1.79
CA ASP A 91 -9.55 -25.96 -1.82
C ASP A 91 -8.48 -25.38 -0.87
N PRO A 92 -8.09 -26.10 0.21
CA PRO A 92 -7.10 -25.63 1.17
C PRO A 92 -5.72 -25.41 0.55
N ALA A 93 -5.36 -26.12 -0.53
CA ALA A 93 -4.09 -25.93 -1.20
C ALA A 93 -4.02 -24.56 -1.88
N ILE A 94 -5.12 -24.13 -2.49
CA ILE A 94 -5.25 -22.81 -3.13
C ILE A 94 -5.25 -21.71 -2.06
N ALA A 95 -6.01 -21.88 -0.98
CA ALA A 95 -6.03 -20.92 0.12
C ALA A 95 -4.64 -20.75 0.77
N GLN A 96 -3.90 -21.85 0.95
CA GLN A 96 -2.54 -21.80 1.49
C GLN A 96 -1.57 -21.09 0.53
N GLU A 97 -1.69 -21.33 -0.77
CA GLU A 97 -0.87 -20.65 -1.77
C GLU A 97 -1.17 -19.15 -1.83
N ALA A 98 -2.44 -18.79 -1.79
CA ALA A 98 -2.89 -17.40 -1.70
C ALA A 98 -2.31 -16.68 -0.48
N LEU A 99 -2.28 -17.33 0.69
CA LEU A 99 -1.69 -16.75 1.90
C LEU A 99 -0.16 -16.54 1.77
N ARG A 100 0.55 -17.48 1.16
CA ARG A 100 2.00 -17.34 0.89
C ARG A 100 2.28 -16.21 -0.08
N GLU A 101 1.49 -16.13 -1.15
CA GLU A 101 1.65 -15.12 -2.18
C GLU A 101 1.34 -13.72 -1.63
N LEU A 102 0.27 -13.60 -0.83
CA LEU A 102 -0.06 -12.37 -0.12
C LEU A 102 1.10 -11.89 0.76
N SER A 103 1.68 -12.80 1.56
CA SER A 103 2.81 -12.47 2.44
C SER A 103 4.02 -12.00 1.63
N THR A 104 4.32 -12.69 0.53
CA THR A 104 5.43 -12.38 -0.37
C THR A 104 5.27 -10.99 -1.00
N VAL A 105 4.08 -10.67 -1.51
CA VAL A 105 3.79 -9.36 -2.11
C VAL A 105 3.90 -8.23 -1.07
N LEU A 106 3.37 -8.45 0.13
CA LEU A 106 3.46 -7.46 1.21
C LEU A 106 4.91 -7.21 1.64
N ASP A 107 5.73 -8.26 1.74
CA ASP A 107 7.14 -8.16 2.09
C ASP A 107 7.96 -7.48 1.00
N GLU A 108 7.71 -7.82 -0.27
CA GLU A 108 8.36 -7.18 -1.42
C GLU A 108 8.08 -5.68 -1.45
N ALA A 109 6.82 -5.28 -1.27
CA ALA A 109 6.43 -3.87 -1.20
C ALA A 109 7.03 -3.16 0.01
N MET A 110 7.02 -3.79 1.20
CA MET A 110 7.63 -3.20 2.40
C MET A 110 9.13 -3.04 2.30
N LYS A 111 9.82 -3.97 1.63
CA LYS A 111 11.26 -3.86 1.37
C LYS A 111 11.53 -2.66 0.47
N ALA A 112 10.79 -2.52 -0.63
CA ALA A 112 10.91 -1.40 -1.55
C ALA A 112 10.65 -0.03 -0.88
N VAL A 113 9.68 0.06 0.04
CA VAL A 113 9.39 1.30 0.80
C VAL A 113 10.54 1.71 1.74
N ARG A 114 11.38 0.76 2.17
CA ARG A 114 12.47 1.00 3.14
C ARG A 114 13.83 1.25 2.48
N GLU A 115 13.94 1.01 1.17
CA GLU A 115 15.12 1.30 0.33
C GLU A 115 15.11 2.75 -0.16
#